data_AF-A0A1H3N868-F1
#
_entry.id   AF-A0A1H3N868-F1
#
_cell.length_a   1.000
_cell.length_b   1.000
_cell.length_c   1.000
_cell.angle_alpha   90.00
_cell.angle_beta   90.00
_cell.angle_gamma   90.00
#
_symmetry.space_group_name_H-M   'P 1'
#
loop_
_entity.id
_entity.type
_entity.pdbx_description
1 polymer ?
#
loop_
_entity_poly.entity_id
_entity_poly.type
_entity_poly.pdbx_seq_one_letter_code
_entity_poly.pdbx_strand_id
1 'polypeptide(L)' 'MTDTLIARAITWQEAQLGLWVAKASDSRPLGIVAEKWVHGFVVTTRTGKNLGSYPSLDEAKAALEASL' A
#
# COMPACT_ATOMS: atom_id res chain seq x y z
N MET A 1 -4.06 30.65 -1.80
CA MET A 1 -3.14 29.53 -2.09
C MET A 1 -3.65 28.34 -1.31
N THR A 2 -4.54 27.57 -1.92
CA THR A 2 -5.09 26.37 -1.28
C THR A 2 -4.75 25.25 -2.25
N ASP A 3 -3.52 24.74 -2.13
CA ASP A 3 -3.11 23.51 -2.79
C ASP A 3 -3.84 22.39 -2.06
N THR A 4 -5.11 22.20 -2.44
CA THR A 4 -5.86 21.01 -2.06
C THR A 4 -5.21 19.86 -2.80
N LEU A 5 -4.09 19.39 -2.25
CA LEU A 5 -3.51 18.09 -2.54
C LEU A 5 -4.69 17.13 -2.50
N ILE A 6 -5.15 16.74 -3.69
CA ILE A 6 -6.12 15.69 -3.87
C ILE A 6 -5.45 14.48 -3.23
N ALA A 7 -5.74 14.22 -1.96
CA ALA A 7 -5.38 12.98 -1.32
C ALA A 7 -6.01 11.92 -2.21
N ARG A 8 -5.21 11.31 -3.09
CA ARG A 8 -5.65 10.28 -4.00
C ARG A 8 -6.37 9.28 -3.11
N ALA A 9 -7.67 9.09 -3.31
CA ALA A 9 -8.41 8.16 -2.47
C ALA A 9 -7.89 6.76 -2.77
N ILE A 10 -7.14 6.19 -1.82
CA ILE A 10 -6.58 4.85 -1.92
C ILE A 10 -7.62 3.90 -1.37
N THR A 11 -8.04 2.95 -2.20
CA THR A 11 -8.90 1.85 -1.78
C THR A 11 -8.04 0.61 -1.59
N TRP A 12 -8.14 0.02 -0.41
CA TRP A 12 -7.46 -1.24 -0.09
C TRP A 12 -8.43 -2.40 -0.32
N GLN A 13 -7.98 -3.41 -1.07
CA GLN A 13 -8.71 -4.64 -1.28
C GLN A 13 -7.83 -5.82 -0.87
N GLU A 14 -8.36 -6.70 -0.02
CA GLU A 14 -7.74 -8.01 0.21
C GLU A 14 -7.98 -8.88 -1.03
N ALA A 15 -6.89 -9.25 -1.72
CA ALA A 15 -6.97 -10.09 -2.91
C ALA A 15 -6.97 -11.58 -2.55
N GLN A 16 -6.29 -11.93 -1.46
CA GLN A 16 -6.28 -13.24 -0.81
C GLN A 16 -5.79 -13.05 0.63
N LEU A 17 -5.94 -14.09 1.46
CA LEU A 17 -5.43 -14.06 2.83
C LEU A 17 -3.92 -13.71 2.83
N GLY A 18 -3.57 -12.65 3.56
CA GLY A 18 -2.18 -12.17 3.63
C GLY A 18 -1.73 -11.34 2.42
N LEU A 19 -2.62 -10.91 1.52
CA LEU A 19 -2.26 -10.03 0.40
C LEU A 19 -3.31 -8.93 0.18
N TRP A 20 -2.88 -7.70 0.32
CA TRP A 20 -3.69 -6.51 0.08
C TRP A 20 -3.15 -5.74 -1.11
N VAL A 21 -4.05 -5.27 -1.95
CA VAL A 21 -3.75 -4.45 -3.13
C VAL A 21 -4.29 -3.05 -2.88
N ALA A 22 -3.42 -2.04 -3.03
CA ALA A 22 -3.83 -0.65 -3.05
C ALA A 22 -4.25 -0.27 -4.48
N LYS A 23 -5.42 0.36 -4.61
CA LYS A 23 -5.95 0.89 -5.87
C LYS A 23 -6.24 2.38 -5.73
N ALA A 24 -5.97 3.13 -6.79
CA ALA A 24 -6.47 4.49 -6.93
C ALA A 24 -7.98 4.48 -7.25
N SER A 25 -8.61 5.65 -7.17
CA SER A 25 -10.01 5.87 -7.54
C SER A 25 -10.35 5.45 -8.98
N ASP A 26 -9.37 5.47 -9.88
CA ASP A 26 -9.49 5.01 -11.27
C ASP A 26 -9.22 3.50 -11.43
N SER A 27 -9.25 2.74 -10.32
CA SER A 27 -8.97 1.30 -10.25
C SER A 27 -7.56 0.88 -10.64
N ARG A 28 -6.62 1.83 -10.84
CA ARG A 28 -5.23 1.48 -11.14
C ARG A 28 -4.53 0.94 -9.89
N PRO A 29 -3.76 -0.16 -9.98
CA PRO A 29 -2.99 -0.66 -8.86
C PRO A 29 -1.87 0.32 -8.52
N LEU A 30 -1.72 0.65 -7.24
CA LEU A 30 -0.70 1.57 -6.71
C LEU A 30 0.44 0.81 -6.02
N GLY A 31 0.15 -0.38 -5.52
CA GLY A 31 1.11 -1.28 -4.87
C GLY A 31 0.39 -2.42 -4.17
N ILE A 32 1.18 -3.24 -3.48
CA ILE A 32 0.71 -4.38 -2.70
C ILE A 32 1.37 -4.41 -1.34
N VAL A 33 0.66 -4.96 -0.37
CA VAL A 33 1.16 -5.33 0.94
C VAL A 33 0.98 -6.83 1.09
N ALA A 34 2.06 -7.56 1.36
CA ALA A 34 2.04 -9.00 1.53
C ALA A 34 2.48 -9.36 2.95
N GLU A 35 1.66 -10.10 3.66
CA GLU A 35 2.03 -10.73 4.92
C GLU A 35 3.08 -11.81 4.67
N LYS A 36 4.22 -11.64 5.32
CA LYS A 36 5.23 -12.66 5.53
C LYS A 36 5.19 -13.04 6.99
N TRP A 37 4.34 -14.00 7.35
CA TRP A 37 4.29 -14.73 8.64
C TRP A 37 5.33 -14.30 9.71
N VAL A 38 6.60 -14.72 9.58
CA VAL A 38 7.67 -14.47 10.57
C VAL A 38 8.29 -13.06 10.48
N HIS A 39 8.09 -12.36 9.38
CA HIS A 39 8.73 -11.08 9.02
C HIS A 39 7.77 -9.89 8.97
N GLY A 40 6.49 -10.06 9.32
CA GLY A 40 5.48 -9.00 9.29
C GLY A 40 4.93 -8.77 7.88
N PHE A 41 4.80 -7.51 7.45
CA PHE A 41 4.15 -7.10 6.21
C PHE A 41 5.14 -6.41 5.27
N VAL A 42 5.32 -6.94 4.07
CA VAL A 42 6.21 -6.37 3.05
C VAL A 42 5.42 -5.49 2.09
N VAL A 43 5.93 -4.30 1.84
CA VAL A 43 5.30 -3.32 0.94
C VAL A 43 6.04 -3.26 -0.37
N THR A 44 5.32 -3.41 -1.48
CA THR A 44 5.87 -3.30 -2.83
C THR A 44 5.07 -2.28 -3.64
N THR A 45 5.74 -1.30 -4.23
CA THR A 45 5.08 -0.31 -5.09
C THR A 45 4.66 -0.91 -6.44
N ARG A 46 3.84 -0.19 -7.20
CA ARG A 46 3.49 -0.53 -8.59
C ARG A 46 4.69 -0.79 -9.50
N THR A 47 5.83 -0.16 -9.25
CA THR A 47 7.06 -0.32 -10.05
C THR A 47 7.92 -1.51 -9.61
N GLY A 48 7.49 -2.27 -8.59
CA GLY A 48 8.26 -3.38 -8.03
C GLY A 48 9.30 -2.94 -7.00
N LYS A 49 9.31 -1.68 -6.57
CA LYS A 49 10.20 -1.21 -5.50
C LYS A 49 9.71 -1.75 -4.16
N ASN A 50 10.59 -2.43 -3.44
CA ASN A 50 10.33 -2.82 -2.05
C ASN A 50 10.56 -1.61 -1.13
N LEU A 51 9.57 -1.25 -0.32
CA LEU A 51 9.67 -0.14 0.64
C LEU A 51 10.14 -0.60 2.03
N GLY A 52 10.10 -1.90 2.30
CA GLY A 52 10.52 -2.49 3.56
C GLY A 52 9.52 -3.50 4.10
N SER A 53 9.81 -3.95 5.33
CA SER A 53 8.95 -4.81 6.13
C SER A 53 8.47 -4.03 7.35
N TYR A 54 7.21 -4.21 7.72
CA TYR A 54 6.56 -3.52 8.82
C TYR A 54 5.90 -4.54 9.77
N PRO A 55 5.87 -4.28 11.08
CA PRO A 55 5.29 -5.21 12.06
C PRO A 55 3.75 -5.31 11.96
N SER A 56 3.08 -4.31 11.39
CA SER A 56 1.63 -4.25 11.29
C SER A 56 1.16 -3.90 9.88
N LEU A 57 -0.06 -4.33 9.55
CA LEU A 57 -0.71 -4.01 8.27
C LEU A 57 -0.91 -2.50 8.11
N ASP A 58 -1.29 -1.81 9.19
CA ASP A 58 -1.53 -0.36 9.14
C ASP A 58 -0.26 0.44 8.86
N GLU A 59 0.87 0.07 9.48
CA GLU A 59 2.18 0.69 9.17
C GLU A 59 2.61 0.42 7.72
N ALA A 60 2.39 -0.81 7.23
CA ALA A 60 2.68 -1.17 5.85
C ALA A 60 1.84 -0.37 4.85
N LYS A 61 0.55 -0.17 5.15
CA LYS A 61 -0.33 0.67 4.33
C LYS A 61 0.15 2.11 4.35
N ALA A 62 0.36 2.70 5.52
CA ALA A 62 0.82 4.07 5.66
C ALA A 62 2.15 4.34 4.92
N ALA A 63 3.07 3.38 4.93
CA ALA A 63 4.33 3.47 4.20
C ALA A 63 4.13 3.49 2.68
N LEU A 64 3.18 2.71 2.14
CA LEU A 64 2.83 2.80 0.73
C LEU A 64 2.22 4.17 0.41
N GLU A 65 1.29 4.64 1.24
CA GLU A 65 0.62 5.94 1.04
C GLU A 65 1.61 7.11 1.04
N ALA A 66 2.62 7.08 1.92
CA ALA A 66 3.68 8.09 1.96
C ALA A 66 4.65 8.05 0.75
N SER A 67 4.65 6.96 -0.03
CA SER A 67 5.54 6.76 -1.18
C SER A 67 4.88 7.10 -2.54
N LEU A 68 3.58 7.41 -2.56
CA LEU A 68 2.79 7.63 -3.79
C LEU A 68 2.78 9.08 -4.26
#